data_AF-A0A0V0YNY3-F1
#
_entry.id   AF-A0A0V0YNY3-F1
#
_cell.length_a   1.000
_cell.length_b   1.000
_cell.length_c   1.000
_cell.angle_alpha   90.00
_cell.angle_beta   90.00
_cell.angle_gamma   90.00
#
_symmetry.space_group_name_H-M   'P 1'
#
loop_
_entity.id
_entity.type
_entity.pdbx_description
1 polymer ?
#
loop_
_entity_poly.entity_id
_entity_poly.type
_entity_poly.pdbx_seq_one_letter_code
_entity_poly.pdbx_strand_id
1 'polypeptide(L)'
;MDHYGEIMETAYSNSQKEMFLRNRDWIDSPWKTFFPSDMDLKLKSTGVSIDVLEHIGNIFSAVPKNFRLHSGLERVLRGRAQMVQSRTSDWALAEAFAFGSLLGQGFHVRLSGQDVERGTFSHRHHVLHDQNVDKNTAQPLNELWPGKQAQYTVCNSSLSEFGVLGFEVGFSLSNPNTLVIWEAQFGDFSNNAQCIFDQFIASGQAKWIRQSGIVCLLPHGYEGMGPEHSSARLERFLQLCNDDEERMRAPGPEFEGGQLMDSNMIVANCTTPANFFHLLRRQMLLPFRKPLIVMTPKSLLRHPEARSPFDDYLENTRFKRLIPEDGPASENPEQVKRLVFCSGKLYYELKKERNNKKLDSDVAICRIEQLSPFPYDLVKEQAEKFKNAQLIWAQEEHKNMGAWLYVHPRMLTALNNGRSVKYAGRAPSASTATGNKYQHMREQNKVIADTLEVTMPGVNHYKMVKAKFRYCLFQLIFDPSVDLPNSSVTSSTIYGAVIAAIKSVFGEYGLGQCKHLLKVKVFEDELGIVVIRVLDAHLQTLITSTPFVRQISRIPAILKCLFIGGSIRACAKATLNYHRNNLIKDLPKASSLDSTIIMNTLKSFYLA
;
A
#
# COMPACT_ATOMS: atom_id res chain seq x y z
N MET A 1 -51.75 40.42 18.07
CA MET A 1 -50.52 39.94 17.39
C MET A 1 -50.79 39.97 15.90
N ASP A 2 -49.77 40.07 15.06
CA ASP A 2 -49.94 39.73 13.65
C ASP A 2 -50.21 38.22 13.51
N HIS A 3 -50.75 37.80 12.38
CA HIS A 3 -51.10 36.39 12.15
C HIS A 3 -49.90 35.45 12.36
N TYR A 4 -48.67 35.92 12.04
CA TYR A 4 -47.45 35.15 12.27
C TYR A 4 -47.13 34.96 13.76
N GLY A 5 -47.32 35.99 14.58
CA GLY A 5 -47.17 35.90 16.03
C GLY A 5 -48.16 34.91 16.66
N GLU A 6 -49.41 34.87 16.18
CA GLU A 6 -50.40 33.89 16.65
C GLU A 6 -49.99 32.44 16.29
N ILE A 7 -49.42 32.23 15.11
CA ILE A 7 -48.87 30.93 14.70
C ILE A 7 -47.72 30.52 15.64
N MET A 8 -46.79 31.43 15.95
CA MET A 8 -45.65 31.15 16.83
C MET A 8 -46.10 30.83 18.26
N GLU A 9 -47.04 31.59 18.83
CA GLU A 9 -47.55 31.33 20.18
C GLU A 9 -48.36 30.03 20.27
N THR A 10 -49.13 29.72 19.21
CA THR A 10 -49.84 28.44 19.11
C THR A 10 -48.86 27.28 19.04
N ALA A 11 -47.78 27.40 18.25
CA ALA A 11 -46.73 26.39 18.17
C ALA A 11 -45.99 26.22 19.51
N TYR A 12 -45.66 27.32 20.20
CA TYR A 12 -45.03 27.29 21.53
C TYR A 12 -45.93 26.59 22.56
N SER A 13 -47.22 26.96 22.61
CA SER A 13 -48.19 26.34 23.52
C SER A 13 -48.42 24.85 23.21
N ASN A 14 -48.40 24.45 21.94
CA ASN A 14 -48.50 23.05 21.54
C ASN A 14 -47.24 22.27 21.89
N SER A 15 -46.06 22.87 21.82
CA SER A 15 -44.79 22.19 22.18
C SER A 15 -44.76 21.73 23.64
N GLN A 16 -45.46 22.43 24.55
CA GLN A 16 -45.58 22.04 25.96
C GLN A 16 -46.38 20.73 26.16
N LYS A 17 -47.15 20.29 25.15
CA LYS A 17 -47.93 19.05 25.18
C LYS A 17 -47.17 17.86 24.59
N GLU A 18 -46.04 18.10 23.92
CA GLU A 18 -45.22 17.06 23.31
C GLU A 18 -44.40 16.34 24.39
N MET A 19 -44.75 15.08 24.66
CA MET A 19 -44.10 14.27 25.71
C MET A 19 -43.00 13.35 25.17
N PHE A 20 -42.86 13.25 23.84
CA PHE A 20 -41.95 12.31 23.19
C PHE A 20 -41.25 12.94 21.98
N LEU A 21 -39.94 12.73 21.87
CA LEU A 21 -39.18 13.05 20.67
C LEU A 21 -39.25 11.87 19.69
N ARG A 22 -39.62 12.12 18.43
CA ARG A 22 -39.59 11.10 17.37
C ARG A 22 -38.41 11.33 16.44
N ASN A 23 -37.41 10.46 16.54
CA ASN A 23 -36.21 10.50 15.68
C ASN A 23 -36.53 10.49 14.17
N ARG A 24 -37.64 9.86 13.76
CA ARG A 24 -38.08 9.85 12.35
C ARG A 24 -38.38 11.25 11.79
N ASP A 25 -38.78 12.20 12.64
CA ASP A 25 -39.17 13.54 12.23
C ASP A 25 -37.95 14.35 11.72
N TRP A 26 -36.73 13.87 12.04
CA TRP A 26 -35.45 14.45 11.64
C TRP A 26 -34.80 13.72 10.44
N ILE A 27 -35.42 12.62 10.00
CA ILE A 27 -34.89 11.74 8.95
C ILE A 27 -35.71 11.96 7.68
N ASP A 28 -35.20 12.83 6.81
CA ASP A 28 -35.68 12.99 5.43
C ASP A 28 -35.23 11.82 4.52
N SER A 29 -35.08 10.61 5.07
CA SER A 29 -34.57 9.44 4.34
C SER A 29 -35.69 8.47 3.97
N PRO A 30 -35.75 7.99 2.71
CA PRO A 30 -36.78 7.05 2.26
C PRO A 30 -36.60 5.61 2.79
N TRP A 31 -35.74 5.37 3.78
CA TRP A 31 -35.31 4.04 4.23
C TRP A 31 -36.31 3.38 5.19
N LYS A 32 -37.53 3.11 4.72
CA LYS A 32 -38.64 2.59 5.55
C LYS A 32 -38.33 1.24 6.23
N THR A 33 -37.44 0.42 5.68
CA THR A 33 -37.14 -0.94 6.14
C THR A 33 -35.89 -1.07 7.01
N PHE A 34 -35.11 0.00 7.22
CA PHE A 34 -33.81 -0.04 7.91
C PHE A 34 -33.84 0.49 9.36
N PHE A 35 -35.04 0.72 9.90
CA PHE A 35 -35.28 1.12 11.30
C PHE A 35 -36.37 0.29 12.03
N PRO A 36 -36.44 -1.05 11.89
CA PRO A 36 -37.38 -1.85 12.68
C PRO A 36 -36.98 -1.88 14.17
N SER A 37 -37.97 -1.93 15.06
CA SER A 37 -37.77 -2.05 16.52
C SER A 37 -37.26 -3.43 16.94
N ASP A 38 -37.68 -4.48 16.23
CA ASP A 38 -37.34 -5.89 16.52
C ASP A 38 -36.43 -6.44 15.41
N MET A 39 -35.18 -6.00 15.38
CA MET A 39 -34.21 -6.40 14.36
C MET A 39 -33.53 -7.72 14.74
N ASP A 40 -33.60 -8.74 13.88
CA ASP A 40 -32.82 -9.97 14.04
C ASP A 40 -31.33 -9.68 13.77
N LEU A 41 -30.53 -9.73 14.84
CA LEU A 41 -29.10 -9.44 14.81
C LEU A 41 -28.24 -10.69 14.61
N LYS A 42 -28.84 -11.85 14.33
CA LYS A 42 -28.09 -13.05 13.96
C LYS A 42 -27.48 -12.86 12.57
N LEU A 43 -26.17 -13.01 12.49
CA LEU A 43 -25.48 -12.88 11.21
C LEU A 43 -25.73 -14.11 10.33
N LYS A 44 -26.15 -13.83 9.10
CA LYS A 44 -26.39 -14.83 8.07
C LYS A 44 -25.11 -15.18 7.33
N SER A 45 -25.09 -16.32 6.66
CA SER A 45 -24.02 -16.66 5.72
C SER A 45 -23.94 -15.60 4.62
N THR A 46 -22.72 -15.25 4.23
CA THR A 46 -22.44 -14.35 3.12
C THR A 46 -21.87 -15.11 1.92
N GLY A 47 -21.84 -16.44 1.97
CA GLY A 47 -21.40 -17.29 0.88
C GLY A 47 -22.36 -17.32 -0.31
N VAL A 48 -21.91 -17.94 -1.40
CA VAL A 48 -22.67 -18.11 -2.65
C VAL A 48 -22.44 -19.51 -3.23
N SER A 49 -23.32 -19.96 -4.11
CA SER A 49 -23.13 -21.24 -4.83
C SER A 49 -21.88 -21.21 -5.72
N ILE A 50 -21.27 -22.38 -5.92
CA ILE A 50 -20.10 -22.55 -6.81
C ILE A 50 -20.36 -22.03 -8.23
N ASP A 51 -21.56 -22.25 -8.77
CA ASP A 51 -21.96 -21.81 -10.11
C ASP A 51 -21.87 -20.29 -10.28
N VAL A 52 -22.17 -19.53 -9.22
CA VAL A 52 -22.07 -18.07 -9.22
C VAL A 52 -20.60 -17.63 -9.29
N LEU A 53 -19.70 -18.32 -8.57
CA LEU A 53 -18.26 -18.02 -8.59
C LEU A 53 -17.65 -18.34 -9.95
N GLU A 54 -17.95 -19.52 -10.50
CA GLU A 54 -17.47 -19.95 -11.82
C GLU A 54 -18.02 -19.02 -12.92
N HIS A 55 -19.30 -18.66 -12.88
CA HIS A 55 -19.92 -17.72 -13.81
C HIS A 55 -19.25 -16.34 -13.79
N ILE A 56 -19.13 -15.71 -12.61
CA ILE A 56 -18.51 -14.40 -12.47
C ILE A 56 -17.04 -14.46 -12.90
N GLY A 57 -16.31 -15.48 -12.43
CA GLY A 57 -14.89 -15.64 -12.71
C GLY A 57 -14.60 -15.81 -14.20
N ASN A 58 -15.42 -16.60 -14.90
CA ASN A 58 -15.26 -16.84 -16.34
C ASN A 58 -15.51 -15.56 -17.15
N ILE A 59 -16.58 -14.81 -16.85
CA ILE A 59 -16.88 -13.54 -17.57
C ILE A 59 -15.82 -12.48 -17.27
N PHE A 60 -15.44 -12.32 -16.01
CA PHE A 60 -14.45 -11.33 -15.59
C PHE A 60 -13.04 -11.60 -16.11
N SER A 61 -12.75 -12.86 -16.47
CA SER A 61 -11.48 -13.29 -17.06
C SER A 61 -11.50 -13.34 -18.58
N ALA A 62 -12.64 -13.09 -19.22
CA ALA A 62 -12.79 -13.20 -20.67
C ALA A 62 -12.33 -11.92 -21.38
N VAL A 63 -11.81 -12.09 -22.60
CA VAL A 63 -11.57 -10.99 -23.53
C VAL A 63 -12.88 -10.65 -24.22
N PRO A 64 -13.32 -9.37 -24.25
CA PRO A 64 -14.53 -8.98 -24.96
C PRO A 64 -14.44 -9.29 -26.46
N LYS A 65 -15.58 -9.59 -27.09
CA LYS A 65 -15.64 -9.86 -28.54
C LYS A 65 -15.21 -8.62 -29.33
N ASN A 66 -14.46 -8.83 -30.41
CA ASN A 66 -13.97 -7.76 -31.30
C ASN A 66 -13.17 -6.65 -30.57
N PHE A 67 -12.40 -7.03 -29.55
CA PHE A 67 -11.68 -6.10 -28.68
C PHE A 67 -10.18 -6.36 -28.70
N ARG A 68 -9.36 -5.36 -29.02
CA ARG A 68 -7.89 -5.49 -29.01
C ARG A 68 -7.34 -5.10 -27.64
N LEU A 69 -6.98 -6.10 -26.82
CA LEU A 69 -6.34 -5.85 -25.53
C LEU A 69 -4.84 -5.57 -25.64
N HIS A 70 -4.31 -4.86 -24.64
CA HIS A 70 -2.88 -4.77 -24.41
C HIS A 70 -2.34 -6.15 -23.99
N SER A 71 -1.20 -6.58 -24.54
CA SER A 71 -0.63 -7.92 -24.31
C SER A 71 -0.34 -8.24 -22.84
N GLY A 72 0.04 -7.22 -22.05
CA GLY A 72 0.19 -7.35 -20.61
C GLY A 72 -1.10 -7.71 -19.89
N LEU A 73 -2.24 -7.21 -20.37
CA LEU A 73 -3.57 -7.45 -19.79
C LEU A 73 -4.13 -8.81 -20.22
N GLU A 74 -3.83 -9.28 -21.44
CA GLU A 74 -4.14 -10.66 -21.85
C GLU A 74 -3.52 -11.69 -20.88
N ARG A 75 -2.32 -11.42 -20.39
CA ARG A 75 -1.65 -12.29 -19.39
C ARG A 75 -2.39 -12.27 -18.05
N VAL A 76 -2.85 -11.10 -17.61
CA VAL A 76 -3.62 -10.97 -16.36
C VAL A 76 -4.94 -11.73 -16.46
N LEU A 77 -5.70 -11.53 -17.54
CA LEU A 77 -6.97 -12.23 -17.77
C LEU A 77 -6.79 -13.75 -17.87
N ARG A 78 -5.75 -14.21 -18.57
CA ARG A 78 -5.38 -15.63 -18.62
C ARG A 78 -5.05 -16.19 -17.24
N GLY A 79 -4.31 -15.44 -16.42
CA GLY A 79 -3.99 -15.83 -15.05
C GLY A 79 -5.25 -15.96 -14.18
N ARG A 80 -6.22 -15.06 -14.33
CA ARG A 80 -7.52 -15.17 -13.67
C ARG A 80 -8.31 -16.39 -14.12
N ALA A 81 -8.38 -16.64 -15.43
CA ALA A 81 -9.04 -17.83 -15.98
C ALA A 81 -8.42 -19.13 -15.44
N GLN A 82 -7.09 -19.19 -15.32
CA GLN A 82 -6.39 -20.33 -14.70
C GLN A 82 -6.75 -20.50 -13.23
N MET A 83 -6.82 -19.41 -12.46
CA MET A 83 -7.22 -19.45 -11.05
C MET A 83 -8.65 -19.94 -10.89
N VAL A 84 -9.58 -19.51 -11.75
CA VAL A 84 -10.97 -20.00 -11.78
C VAL A 84 -11.01 -21.50 -12.07
N GLN A 85 -10.26 -21.96 -13.09
CA GLN A 85 -10.15 -23.39 -13.42
C GLN A 85 -9.59 -24.22 -12.26
N SER A 86 -8.61 -23.68 -11.52
CA SER A 86 -8.04 -24.34 -10.34
C SER A 86 -8.83 -24.08 -9.05
N ARG A 87 -10.02 -23.45 -9.12
CA ARG A 87 -10.89 -23.12 -7.97
C ARG A 87 -10.17 -22.36 -6.86
N THR A 88 -9.36 -21.39 -7.27
CA THR A 88 -8.64 -20.47 -6.38
C THR A 88 -8.88 -19.03 -6.82
N SER A 89 -8.62 -18.09 -5.93
CA SER A 89 -8.76 -16.66 -6.21
C SER A 89 -7.65 -15.84 -5.58
N ASP A 90 -7.30 -14.75 -6.26
CA ASP A 90 -6.55 -13.64 -5.69
C ASP A 90 -7.52 -12.53 -5.23
N TRP A 91 -6.96 -11.41 -4.78
CA TRP A 91 -7.73 -10.26 -4.30
C TRP A 91 -8.67 -9.66 -5.34
N ALA A 92 -8.24 -9.59 -6.61
CA ALA A 92 -9.04 -9.03 -7.68
C ALA A 92 -10.24 -9.93 -8.05
N LEU A 93 -10.03 -11.25 -8.12
CA LEU A 93 -11.13 -12.18 -8.32
C LEU A 93 -12.11 -12.18 -7.14
N ALA A 94 -11.62 -12.11 -5.91
CA ALA A 94 -12.50 -12.06 -4.73
C ALA A 94 -13.35 -10.79 -4.67
N GLU A 95 -12.78 -9.64 -5.05
CA GLU A 95 -13.51 -8.38 -5.22
C GLU A 95 -14.59 -8.52 -6.30
N ALA A 96 -14.24 -9.08 -7.46
CA ALA A 96 -15.20 -9.34 -8.53
C ALA A 96 -16.32 -10.29 -8.11
N PHE A 97 -16.01 -11.35 -7.34
CA PHE A 97 -17.03 -12.24 -6.78
C PHE A 97 -17.98 -11.49 -5.84
N ALA A 98 -17.46 -10.60 -4.99
CA ALA A 98 -18.28 -9.85 -4.05
C ALA A 98 -19.22 -8.90 -4.80
N PHE A 99 -18.68 -8.13 -5.75
CA PHE A 99 -19.47 -7.19 -6.54
C PHE A 99 -20.46 -7.92 -7.43
N GLY A 100 -20.00 -8.90 -8.22
CA GLY A 100 -20.84 -9.64 -9.17
C GLY A 100 -22.01 -10.37 -8.52
N SER A 101 -21.77 -10.98 -7.35
CA SER A 101 -22.83 -11.67 -6.61
C SER A 101 -23.85 -10.70 -6.00
N LEU A 102 -23.41 -9.54 -5.50
CA LEU A 102 -24.31 -8.49 -5.01
C LEU A 102 -25.16 -7.89 -6.15
N LEU A 103 -24.55 -7.65 -7.32
CA LEU A 103 -25.22 -7.15 -8.52
C LEU A 103 -26.32 -8.10 -8.99
N GLY A 104 -26.07 -9.42 -8.94
CA GLY A 104 -27.07 -10.45 -9.26
C GLY A 104 -28.19 -10.56 -8.22
N GLN A 105 -27.95 -10.11 -6.98
CA GLN A 105 -28.92 -10.07 -5.89
C GLN A 105 -29.73 -8.76 -5.86
N GLY A 106 -29.52 -7.85 -6.82
CA GLY A 106 -30.24 -6.58 -6.91
C GLY A 106 -29.59 -5.42 -6.14
N PHE A 107 -28.41 -5.61 -5.54
CA PHE A 107 -27.67 -4.52 -4.90
C PHE A 107 -26.83 -3.77 -5.93
N HIS A 108 -26.95 -2.44 -5.95
CA HIS A 108 -26.08 -1.61 -6.76
C HIS A 108 -24.67 -1.58 -6.17
N VAL A 109 -23.65 -1.38 -7.02
CA VAL A 109 -22.27 -1.21 -6.56
C VAL A 109 -21.68 0.03 -7.22
N ARG A 110 -21.12 0.94 -6.40
CA ARG A 110 -20.44 2.14 -6.85
C ARG A 110 -19.02 2.17 -6.29
N LEU A 111 -18.02 2.26 -7.16
CA LEU A 111 -16.61 2.39 -6.81
C LEU A 111 -16.05 3.70 -7.38
N SER A 112 -15.49 4.54 -6.51
CA SER A 112 -14.98 5.87 -6.85
C SER A 112 -13.62 6.10 -6.22
N GLY A 113 -12.73 6.78 -6.93
CA GLY A 113 -11.39 7.12 -6.46
C GLY A 113 -10.41 7.31 -7.61
N GLN A 114 -9.18 7.68 -7.29
CA GLN A 114 -8.16 7.93 -8.31
C GLN A 114 -7.68 6.61 -8.91
N ASP A 115 -7.73 6.49 -10.24
CA ASP A 115 -7.31 5.32 -11.02
C ASP A 115 -7.99 3.99 -10.63
N VAL A 116 -9.15 4.02 -9.97
CA VAL A 116 -9.83 2.81 -9.47
C VAL A 116 -10.23 1.84 -10.57
N GLU A 117 -10.50 2.31 -11.79
CA GLU A 117 -10.88 1.45 -12.92
C GLU A 117 -9.80 0.40 -13.24
N ARG A 118 -8.54 0.82 -13.24
CA ARG A 118 -7.36 -0.06 -13.38
C ARG A 118 -6.92 -0.63 -12.02
N GLY A 119 -7.12 0.17 -10.98
CA GLY A 119 -6.48 0.05 -9.67
C GLY A 119 -5.07 0.66 -9.70
N THR A 120 -4.70 1.38 -8.65
CA THR A 120 -3.37 2.00 -8.48
C THR A 120 -2.25 1.00 -8.72
N PHE A 121 -2.39 -0.21 -8.16
CA PHE A 121 -1.41 -1.28 -8.28
C PHE A 121 -1.55 -2.13 -9.55
N SER A 122 -2.41 -1.75 -10.50
CA SER A 122 -2.70 -2.51 -11.74
C SER A 122 -3.08 -3.96 -11.43
N HIS A 123 -4.09 -4.10 -10.56
CA HIS A 123 -4.59 -5.40 -10.09
C HIS A 123 -6.06 -5.62 -10.48
N ARG A 124 -6.83 -4.54 -10.62
CA ARG A 124 -8.30 -4.55 -10.71
C ARG A 124 -8.81 -4.70 -12.13
N HIS A 125 -8.46 -3.78 -13.03
CA HIS A 125 -8.88 -3.82 -14.44
C HIS A 125 -10.39 -4.08 -14.65
N HIS A 126 -11.23 -3.29 -13.98
CA HIS A 126 -12.69 -3.34 -14.16
C HIS A 126 -13.16 -2.66 -15.45
N VAL A 127 -12.33 -1.75 -15.98
CA VAL A 127 -12.51 -1.16 -17.31
C VAL A 127 -11.33 -1.62 -18.18
N LEU A 128 -11.67 -2.25 -19.31
CA LEU A 128 -10.72 -2.65 -20.34
C LEU A 128 -10.76 -1.59 -21.44
N HIS A 129 -9.60 -1.25 -22.02
CA HIS A 129 -9.48 -0.26 -23.10
C HIS A 129 -8.95 -0.92 -24.37
N ASP A 130 -9.62 -0.65 -25.49
CA ASP A 130 -9.19 -1.15 -26.80
C ASP A 130 -7.93 -0.40 -27.26
N GLN A 131 -6.93 -1.12 -27.75
CA GLN A 131 -5.66 -0.53 -28.19
C GLN A 131 -5.74 0.10 -29.59
N ASN A 132 -6.71 -0.31 -30.40
CA ASN A 132 -6.85 0.13 -31.78
C ASN A 132 -7.96 1.17 -31.95
N VAL A 133 -8.95 1.18 -31.05
CA VAL A 133 -10.11 2.08 -31.13
C VAL A 133 -10.16 2.99 -29.91
N ASP A 134 -9.94 4.29 -30.13
CA ASP A 134 -9.98 5.28 -29.05
C ASP A 134 -11.36 5.30 -28.36
N LYS A 135 -11.35 5.46 -27.02
CA LYS A 135 -12.52 5.48 -26.13
C LYS A 135 -13.44 4.24 -26.19
N ASN A 136 -13.08 3.19 -26.92
CA ASN A 136 -13.79 1.92 -26.85
C ASN A 136 -13.40 1.20 -25.55
N THR A 137 -14.36 1.05 -24.65
CA THR A 137 -14.14 0.42 -23.34
C THR A 137 -15.12 -0.71 -23.11
N ALA A 138 -14.69 -1.71 -22.35
CA ALA A 138 -15.53 -2.81 -21.92
C ALA A 138 -15.48 -2.95 -20.40
N GLN A 139 -16.62 -3.23 -19.79
CA GLN A 139 -16.75 -3.37 -18.34
C GLN A 139 -17.35 -4.75 -18.04
N PRO A 140 -16.53 -5.81 -17.88
CA PRO A 140 -17.03 -7.18 -17.72
C PRO A 140 -18.04 -7.36 -16.58
N LEU A 141 -17.89 -6.59 -15.50
CA LEU A 141 -18.82 -6.62 -14.36
C LEU A 141 -20.22 -6.09 -14.70
N ASN A 142 -20.40 -5.31 -15.77
CA ASN A 142 -21.72 -4.85 -16.23
C ASN A 142 -22.47 -5.89 -17.09
N GLU A 143 -21.80 -6.98 -17.47
CA GLU A 143 -22.32 -7.99 -18.41
C GLU A 143 -22.62 -9.35 -17.72
N LEU A 144 -22.63 -9.39 -16.38
CA LEU A 144 -22.73 -10.66 -15.64
C LEU A 144 -24.14 -11.26 -15.71
N TRP A 145 -25.20 -10.47 -15.52
CA TRP A 145 -26.59 -10.97 -15.46
C TRP A 145 -27.53 -10.21 -16.41
N PRO A 146 -27.53 -10.53 -17.72
CA PRO A 146 -28.32 -9.81 -18.71
C PRO A 146 -29.80 -9.68 -18.34
N GLY A 147 -30.32 -8.45 -18.37
CA GLY A 147 -31.74 -8.13 -18.10
C GLY A 147 -32.20 -8.25 -16.64
N LYS A 148 -31.32 -8.65 -15.71
CA LYS A 148 -31.64 -8.81 -14.27
C LYS A 148 -30.69 -8.08 -13.33
N GLN A 149 -29.51 -7.74 -13.82
CA GLN A 149 -28.43 -7.15 -13.03
C GLN A 149 -28.76 -5.73 -12.51
N ALA A 150 -28.41 -5.46 -11.25
CA ALA A 150 -28.36 -4.12 -10.70
C ALA A 150 -27.20 -3.29 -11.27
N GLN A 151 -27.29 -1.97 -11.17
CA GLN A 151 -26.28 -1.06 -11.73
C GLN A 151 -24.91 -1.20 -11.03
N TYR A 152 -23.87 -1.43 -11.82
CA TYR A 152 -22.48 -1.24 -11.43
C TYR A 152 -21.94 0.07 -12.00
N THR A 153 -21.24 0.84 -11.18
CA THR A 153 -20.61 2.10 -11.61
C THR A 153 -19.20 2.17 -11.02
N VAL A 154 -18.21 2.32 -11.89
CA VAL A 154 -16.82 2.58 -11.52
C VAL A 154 -16.40 3.90 -12.14
N CYS A 155 -15.77 4.76 -11.34
CA CYS A 155 -15.41 6.11 -11.76
C CYS A 155 -14.01 6.46 -11.29
N ASN A 156 -13.10 6.69 -12.24
CA ASN A 156 -11.88 7.43 -11.93
C ASN A 156 -12.27 8.86 -11.51
N SER A 157 -11.94 9.22 -10.27
CA SER A 157 -12.23 10.54 -9.73
C SER A 157 -11.20 11.58 -10.20
N SER A 158 -11.51 12.86 -10.00
CA SER A 158 -10.49 13.90 -10.00
C SER A 158 -9.49 13.69 -8.86
N LEU A 159 -8.36 14.40 -8.91
CA LEU A 159 -7.31 14.36 -7.88
C LEU A 159 -7.75 15.20 -6.65
N SER A 160 -8.81 14.75 -5.97
CA SER A 160 -9.39 15.40 -4.79
C SER A 160 -9.94 14.34 -3.84
N GLU A 161 -9.39 14.23 -2.62
CA GLU A 161 -9.94 13.31 -1.61
C GLU A 161 -11.15 13.93 -0.91
N PHE A 162 -11.04 15.20 -0.47
CA PHE A 162 -12.08 15.86 0.31
C PHE A 162 -13.43 15.94 -0.42
N GLY A 163 -13.41 16.46 -1.65
CA GLY A 163 -14.64 16.65 -2.43
C GLY A 163 -15.27 15.33 -2.87
N VAL A 164 -14.44 14.38 -3.30
CA VAL A 164 -14.91 13.07 -3.76
C VAL A 164 -15.45 12.25 -2.61
N LEU A 165 -14.74 12.13 -1.48
CA LEU A 165 -15.25 11.38 -0.33
C LEU A 165 -16.53 12.01 0.23
N GLY A 166 -16.61 13.35 0.29
CA GLY A 166 -17.84 14.04 0.67
C GLY A 166 -19.03 13.71 -0.25
N PHE A 167 -18.78 13.65 -1.57
CA PHE A 167 -19.78 13.23 -2.55
C PHE A 167 -20.22 11.77 -2.32
N GLU A 168 -19.28 10.84 -2.14
CA GLU A 168 -19.60 9.43 -1.92
C GLU A 168 -20.34 9.19 -0.59
N VAL A 169 -20.02 9.95 0.46
CA VAL A 169 -20.81 9.94 1.70
C VAL A 169 -22.24 10.38 1.40
N GLY A 170 -22.46 11.49 0.68
CA GLY A 170 -23.79 11.91 0.27
C GLY A 170 -24.55 10.83 -0.52
N PHE A 171 -23.87 10.16 -1.46
CA PHE A 171 -24.45 9.05 -2.22
C PHE A 171 -24.86 7.88 -1.33
N SER A 172 -24.03 7.52 -0.35
CA SER A 172 -24.28 6.43 0.60
C SER A 172 -25.51 6.65 1.50
N LEU A 173 -25.92 7.90 1.70
CA LEU A 173 -27.10 8.26 2.50
C LEU A 173 -28.41 8.15 1.72
N SER A 174 -28.35 8.09 0.38
CA SER A 174 -29.54 8.13 -0.48
C SER A 174 -30.22 6.77 -0.61
N ASN A 175 -29.47 5.71 -0.92
CA ASN A 175 -30.02 4.37 -1.16
C ASN A 175 -29.30 3.31 -0.29
N PRO A 176 -30.01 2.60 0.61
CA PRO A 176 -29.38 1.62 1.48
C PRO A 176 -29.00 0.33 0.74
N ASN A 177 -29.51 0.12 -0.48
CA ASN A 177 -29.23 -1.04 -1.32
C ASN A 177 -28.10 -0.79 -2.33
N THR A 178 -27.26 0.21 -2.10
CA THR A 178 -26.03 0.45 -2.86
C THR A 178 -24.79 0.24 -1.99
N LEU A 179 -23.88 -0.63 -2.44
CA LEU A 179 -22.53 -0.71 -1.90
C LEU A 179 -21.71 0.47 -2.47
N VAL A 180 -21.55 1.53 -1.68
CA VAL A 180 -20.77 2.71 -2.07
C VAL A 180 -19.36 2.59 -1.52
N ILE A 181 -18.37 2.69 -2.40
CA ILE A 181 -16.96 2.48 -2.10
C ILE A 181 -16.16 3.67 -2.58
N TRP A 182 -15.35 4.22 -1.67
CA TRP A 182 -14.29 5.16 -1.98
C TRP A 182 -12.93 4.48 -1.75
N GLU A 183 -12.03 4.56 -2.72
CA GLU A 183 -10.66 4.06 -2.59
C GLU A 183 -9.65 5.20 -2.67
N ALA A 184 -8.78 5.28 -1.66
CA ALA A 184 -7.61 6.16 -1.70
C ALA A 184 -6.51 5.54 -2.57
N GLN A 185 -5.75 6.36 -3.30
CA GLN A 185 -4.64 5.85 -4.13
C GLN A 185 -3.58 5.15 -3.26
N PHE A 186 -3.21 5.78 -2.15
CA PHE A 186 -2.57 5.18 -0.99
C PHE A 186 -3.34 5.61 0.25
N GLY A 187 -3.43 4.75 1.26
CA GLY A 187 -4.18 5.05 2.47
C GLY A 187 -3.67 6.29 3.21
N ASP A 188 -2.37 6.60 3.06
CA ASP A 188 -1.72 7.79 3.63
C ASP A 188 -2.44 9.11 3.27
N PHE A 189 -3.06 9.18 2.09
CA PHE A 189 -3.76 10.37 1.58
C PHE A 189 -5.18 10.54 2.13
N SER A 190 -5.68 9.61 2.96
CA SER A 190 -7.00 9.76 3.60
C SER A 190 -7.08 11.01 4.49
N ASN A 191 -5.94 11.47 5.00
CA ASN A 191 -5.82 12.68 5.81
C ASN A 191 -6.31 13.96 5.09
N ASN A 192 -6.26 14.02 3.76
CA ASN A 192 -6.78 15.14 2.98
C ASN A 192 -8.31 15.28 3.08
N ALA A 193 -9.01 14.23 3.52
CA ALA A 193 -10.46 14.22 3.75
C ALA A 193 -10.82 14.11 5.24
N GLN A 194 -9.93 14.48 6.16
CA GLN A 194 -10.12 14.28 7.60
C GLN A 194 -11.44 14.83 8.14
N CYS A 195 -11.87 16.03 7.71
CA CYS A 195 -13.15 16.58 8.18
C CYS A 195 -14.35 15.72 7.78
N ILE A 196 -14.29 15.04 6.62
CA ILE A 196 -15.36 14.12 6.19
C ILE A 196 -15.38 12.89 7.10
N PHE A 197 -14.20 12.34 7.43
CA PHE A 197 -14.09 11.24 8.38
C PHE A 197 -14.64 11.62 9.76
N ASP A 198 -14.21 12.74 10.32
CA ASP A 198 -14.57 13.13 11.69
C ASP A 198 -16.03 13.54 11.82
N GLN A 199 -16.50 14.39 10.89
CA GLN A 199 -17.78 15.08 11.02
C GLN A 199 -18.95 14.35 10.39
N PHE A 200 -18.71 13.40 9.47
CA PHE A 200 -19.78 12.68 8.79
C PHE A 200 -19.68 11.17 9.02
N ILE A 201 -18.54 10.57 8.69
CA ILE A 201 -18.39 9.11 8.73
C ILE A 201 -18.43 8.61 10.18
N ALA A 202 -17.58 9.14 11.05
CA ALA A 202 -17.45 8.67 12.43
C ALA A 202 -18.64 9.06 13.33
N SER A 203 -19.28 10.20 13.06
CA SER A 203 -20.24 10.82 13.99
C SER A 203 -21.63 11.11 13.39
N GLY A 204 -21.85 10.87 12.09
CA GLY A 204 -23.11 11.23 11.41
C GLY A 204 -24.33 10.51 11.97
N GLN A 205 -24.20 9.23 12.31
CA GLN A 205 -25.30 8.49 12.94
C GLN A 205 -25.60 9.00 14.35
N ALA A 206 -24.58 9.32 15.16
CA ALA A 206 -24.78 9.81 16.51
C ALA A 206 -25.41 11.21 16.53
N LYS A 207 -24.99 12.10 15.61
CA LYS A 207 -25.47 13.49 15.53
C LYS A 207 -26.83 13.62 14.87
N TRP A 208 -27.08 12.84 13.81
CA TRP A 208 -28.22 13.07 12.91
C TRP A 208 -29.05 11.81 12.64
N ILE A 209 -28.76 10.70 13.34
CA ILE A 209 -29.44 9.41 13.17
C ILE A 209 -29.32 8.88 11.72
N ARG A 210 -28.33 9.40 10.96
CA ARG A 210 -28.06 9.02 9.57
C ARG A 210 -27.12 7.82 9.53
N GLN A 211 -27.67 6.66 9.20
CA GLN A 211 -26.88 5.48 8.85
C GLN A 211 -26.20 5.69 7.49
N SER A 212 -24.97 5.19 7.34
CA SER A 212 -24.22 5.23 6.08
C SER A 212 -23.55 3.88 5.86
N GLY A 213 -23.59 3.37 4.63
CA GLY A 213 -22.94 2.13 4.22
C GLY A 213 -21.60 2.34 3.52
N ILE A 214 -21.01 3.54 3.61
CA ILE A 214 -19.78 3.89 2.90
C ILE A 214 -18.64 2.92 3.27
N VAL A 215 -17.94 2.42 2.26
CA VAL A 215 -16.73 1.62 2.42
C VAL A 215 -15.52 2.47 1.98
N CYS A 216 -14.52 2.59 2.84
CA CYS A 216 -13.28 3.28 2.54
C CYS A 216 -12.15 2.24 2.43
N LEU A 217 -11.62 2.06 1.21
CA LEU A 217 -10.49 1.19 0.93
C LEU A 217 -9.20 2.01 1.02
N LEU A 218 -8.34 1.67 1.97
CA LEU A 218 -7.13 2.42 2.31
C LEU A 218 -5.89 1.54 2.16
N PRO A 219 -5.16 1.61 1.02
CA PRO A 219 -3.97 0.80 0.83
C PRO A 219 -2.93 1.04 1.93
N HIS A 220 -2.60 -0.01 2.67
CA HIS A 220 -1.78 0.03 3.88
C HIS A 220 -0.70 -1.05 3.85
N GLY A 221 0.49 -0.73 4.38
CA GLY A 221 1.53 -1.74 4.65
C GLY A 221 2.95 -1.18 4.57
N TYR A 222 3.81 -1.59 5.50
CA TYR A 222 5.19 -1.13 5.59
C TYR A 222 6.09 -1.95 4.66
N GLU A 223 6.40 -1.40 3.49
CA GLU A 223 7.13 -2.09 2.40
C GLU A 223 8.42 -1.34 1.98
N GLY A 224 8.83 -0.35 2.76
CA GLY A 224 10.05 0.43 2.51
C GLY A 224 9.90 1.49 1.41
N MET A 225 8.67 1.94 1.13
CA MET A 225 8.36 3.01 0.17
C MET A 225 8.44 4.41 0.78
N GLY A 226 8.76 4.53 2.07
CA GLY A 226 8.84 5.80 2.77
C GLY A 226 7.52 6.22 3.43
N PRO A 227 7.50 7.41 4.04
CA PRO A 227 6.42 7.83 4.95
C PRO A 227 5.06 8.07 4.29
N GLU A 228 5.00 8.50 3.02
CA GLU A 228 3.73 8.83 2.34
C GLU A 228 3.12 7.65 1.56
N HIS A 229 3.60 6.42 1.78
CA HIS A 229 3.17 5.22 1.04
C HIS A 229 3.15 3.97 1.92
N SER A 230 3.03 4.13 3.24
CA SER A 230 3.17 3.02 4.20
C SER A 230 1.97 2.86 5.12
N SER A 231 1.37 3.96 5.59
CA SER A 231 0.38 3.93 6.66
C SER A 231 -0.83 4.78 6.36
N ALA A 232 -1.98 4.12 6.27
CA ALA A 232 -3.29 4.74 6.33
C ALA A 232 -3.65 5.33 7.71
N ARG A 233 -2.72 5.34 8.69
CA ARG A 233 -2.96 5.81 10.07
C ARG A 233 -4.13 5.07 10.73
N LEU A 234 -4.06 3.74 10.71
CA LEU A 234 -5.04 2.84 11.33
C LEU A 234 -5.41 3.27 12.76
N GLU A 235 -4.43 3.74 13.54
CA GLU A 235 -4.62 4.24 14.91
C GLU A 235 -5.68 5.35 15.02
N ARG A 236 -5.80 6.21 13.99
CA ARG A 236 -6.72 7.34 14.00
C ARG A 236 -8.16 6.88 13.83
N PHE A 237 -8.40 5.93 12.94
CA PHE A 237 -9.74 5.36 12.74
C PHE A 237 -10.18 4.57 13.97
N LEU A 238 -9.27 3.85 14.61
CA LEU A 238 -9.54 3.14 15.86
C LEU A 238 -9.84 4.11 17.01
N GLN A 239 -9.13 5.24 17.11
CA GLN A 239 -9.41 6.28 18.10
C GLN A 239 -10.80 6.92 17.91
N LEU A 240 -11.30 7.00 16.68
CA LEU A 240 -12.63 7.52 16.39
C LEU A 240 -13.75 6.51 16.68
N CYS A 241 -13.44 5.24 16.95
CA CYS A 241 -14.44 4.22 17.26
C CYS A 241 -15.02 4.42 18.67
N ASN A 242 -16.31 4.19 18.85
CA ASN A 242 -17.02 4.30 20.14
C ASN A 242 -17.04 2.99 20.95
N ASP A 243 -16.18 2.03 20.62
CA ASP A 243 -16.06 0.77 21.35
C ASP A 243 -15.51 1.03 22.76
N ASP A 244 -16.22 0.59 23.80
CA ASP A 244 -15.83 0.83 25.20
C ASP A 244 -14.86 -0.27 25.66
N GLU A 245 -13.63 0.11 26.00
CA GLU A 245 -12.58 -0.85 26.34
C GLU A 245 -12.82 -1.59 27.65
N GLU A 246 -13.69 -1.09 28.52
CA GLU A 246 -14.03 -1.70 29.81
C GLU A 246 -15.33 -2.50 29.74
N ARG A 247 -16.13 -2.35 28.67
CA ARG A 247 -17.46 -2.98 28.57
C ARG A 247 -17.54 -3.94 27.39
N MET A 248 -17.54 -5.22 27.73
CA MET A 248 -17.88 -6.28 26.79
C MET A 248 -19.40 -6.55 26.84
N ARG A 249 -20.06 -6.55 25.68
CA ARG A 249 -21.45 -7.03 25.56
C ARG A 249 -21.54 -8.48 26.06
N ALA A 250 -22.64 -8.86 26.71
CA ALA A 250 -22.83 -10.23 27.14
C ALA A 250 -22.82 -11.20 25.93
N PRO A 251 -22.08 -12.31 25.98
CA PRO A 251 -22.10 -13.32 24.91
C PRO A 251 -23.50 -13.87 24.66
N GLY A 252 -23.79 -14.18 23.40
CA GLY A 252 -25.07 -14.75 22.99
C GLY A 252 -25.21 -14.84 21.47
N PRO A 253 -26.32 -15.40 20.95
CA PRO A 253 -26.53 -15.60 19.51
C PRO A 253 -26.47 -14.31 18.67
N GLU A 254 -26.75 -13.17 19.29
CA GLU A 254 -26.78 -11.85 18.67
C GLU A 254 -25.57 -10.99 19.06
N PHE A 255 -24.56 -11.56 19.74
CA PHE A 255 -23.40 -10.81 20.23
C PHE A 255 -22.69 -10.03 19.11
N GLU A 256 -22.35 -10.70 18.00
CA GLU A 256 -21.63 -10.05 16.90
C GLU A 256 -22.49 -8.96 16.21
N GLY A 257 -23.75 -9.26 15.89
CA GLY A 257 -24.65 -8.29 15.27
C GLY A 257 -24.95 -7.10 16.17
N GLY A 258 -25.09 -7.34 17.48
CA GLY A 258 -25.24 -6.30 18.50
C GLY A 258 -24.01 -5.40 18.58
N GLN A 259 -22.80 -5.96 18.64
CA GLN A 259 -21.57 -5.16 18.61
C GLN A 259 -21.50 -4.30 17.35
N LEU A 260 -21.81 -4.86 16.17
CA LEU A 260 -21.81 -4.12 14.91
C LEU A 260 -22.86 -2.99 14.89
N MET A 261 -24.03 -3.22 15.49
CA MET A 261 -25.10 -2.23 15.58
C MET A 261 -24.75 -1.09 16.54
N ASP A 262 -24.12 -1.40 17.68
CA ASP A 262 -23.72 -0.42 18.70
C ASP A 262 -22.52 0.42 18.23
N SER A 263 -21.62 -0.15 17.42
CA SER A 263 -20.41 0.50 16.91
C SER A 263 -20.74 1.63 15.94
N ASN A 264 -20.05 2.76 16.00
CA ASN A 264 -20.22 3.85 15.03
C ASN A 264 -19.63 3.52 13.66
N MET A 265 -18.56 2.73 13.61
CA MET A 265 -17.93 2.27 12.37
C MET A 265 -17.25 0.92 12.57
N ILE A 266 -16.97 0.23 11.46
CA ILE A 266 -16.22 -1.04 11.43
C ILE A 266 -14.83 -0.76 10.89
N VAL A 267 -13.79 -1.33 11.51
CA VAL A 267 -12.40 -1.23 11.05
C VAL A 267 -11.82 -2.62 10.86
N ALA A 268 -11.35 -2.91 9.64
CA ALA A 268 -10.84 -4.23 9.26
C ALA A 268 -9.50 -4.15 8.50
N ASN A 269 -8.72 -5.22 8.58
CA ASN A 269 -7.44 -5.39 7.88
C ASN A 269 -7.31 -6.86 7.45
N CYS A 270 -7.99 -7.18 6.35
CA CYS A 270 -8.13 -8.55 5.89
C CYS A 270 -6.78 -9.11 5.38
N THR A 271 -6.53 -10.39 5.64
CA THR A 271 -5.33 -11.08 5.14
C THR A 271 -5.59 -12.06 4.02
N THR A 272 -6.85 -12.43 3.78
CA THR A 272 -7.22 -13.39 2.72
C THR A 272 -8.25 -12.80 1.76
N PRO A 273 -8.22 -13.19 0.47
CA PRO A 273 -9.23 -12.76 -0.50
C PRO A 273 -10.65 -13.15 -0.09
N ALA A 274 -10.88 -14.36 0.43
CA ALA A 274 -12.23 -14.79 0.84
C ALA A 274 -12.80 -13.95 1.98
N ASN A 275 -11.96 -13.59 2.96
CA ASN A 275 -12.45 -12.76 4.06
C ASN A 275 -12.82 -11.33 3.59
N PHE A 276 -12.07 -10.77 2.63
CA PHE A 276 -12.45 -9.51 1.98
C PHE A 276 -13.78 -9.61 1.23
N PHE A 277 -14.02 -10.69 0.49
CA PHE A 277 -15.30 -10.97 -0.15
C PHE A 277 -16.47 -10.98 0.85
N HIS A 278 -16.30 -11.73 1.94
CA HIS A 278 -17.35 -11.83 2.96
C HIS A 278 -17.60 -10.51 3.68
N LEU A 279 -16.54 -9.72 3.91
CA LEU A 279 -16.65 -8.40 4.54
C LEU A 279 -17.53 -7.46 3.70
N LEU A 280 -17.30 -7.40 2.40
CA LEU A 280 -18.06 -6.56 1.46
C LEU A 280 -19.52 -7.02 1.34
N ARG A 281 -19.76 -8.33 1.25
CA ARG A 281 -21.14 -8.86 1.21
C ARG A 281 -21.87 -8.65 2.52
N ARG A 282 -21.19 -8.79 3.66
CA ARG A 282 -21.75 -8.51 5.00
C ARG A 282 -22.29 -7.08 5.07
N GLN A 283 -21.60 -6.09 4.49
CA GLN A 283 -22.09 -4.70 4.50
C GLN A 283 -23.48 -4.51 3.90
N MET A 284 -23.81 -5.27 2.86
CA MET A 284 -25.12 -5.17 2.21
C MET A 284 -26.19 -6.05 2.84
N LEU A 285 -25.77 -7.21 3.38
CA LEU A 285 -26.67 -8.19 3.99
C LEU A 285 -27.02 -7.89 5.45
N LEU A 286 -26.33 -6.93 6.08
CA LEU A 286 -26.75 -6.41 7.39
C LEU A 286 -28.12 -5.70 7.28
N PRO A 287 -28.98 -5.80 8.31
CA PRO A 287 -30.27 -5.10 8.36
C PRO A 287 -30.14 -3.60 8.69
N PHE A 288 -28.92 -3.11 8.87
CA PHE A 288 -28.56 -1.71 9.10
C PHE A 288 -27.31 -1.36 8.27
N ARG A 289 -26.92 -0.09 8.25
CA ARG A 289 -25.69 0.38 7.60
C ARG A 289 -24.75 1.06 8.60
N LYS A 290 -23.48 0.66 8.54
CA LYS A 290 -22.36 1.29 9.24
C LYS A 290 -21.24 1.57 8.25
N PRO A 291 -20.49 2.66 8.43
CA PRO A 291 -19.26 2.84 7.68
C PRO A 291 -18.27 1.72 7.92
N LEU A 292 -17.51 1.38 6.89
CA LEU A 292 -16.48 0.37 6.93
C LEU A 292 -15.14 0.94 6.43
N ILE A 293 -14.15 0.96 7.32
CA ILE A 293 -12.77 1.34 7.00
C ILE A 293 -11.96 0.06 6.82
N VAL A 294 -11.35 -0.12 5.64
CA VAL A 294 -10.56 -1.32 5.32
C VAL A 294 -9.13 -0.92 4.99
N MET A 295 -8.19 -1.46 5.76
CA MET A 295 -6.78 -1.45 5.42
C MET A 295 -6.57 -2.46 4.28
N THR A 296 -6.55 -2.00 3.04
CA THR A 296 -6.38 -2.88 1.88
C THR A 296 -4.89 -3.15 1.62
N PRO A 297 -4.55 -4.33 1.10
CA PRO A 297 -3.14 -4.67 0.91
C PRO A 297 -2.53 -4.02 -0.33
N LYS A 298 -1.20 -3.97 -0.34
CA LYS A 298 -0.40 -3.62 -1.53
C LYS A 298 0.35 -4.85 -2.05
N SER A 299 1.32 -5.37 -1.30
CA SER A 299 2.06 -6.59 -1.66
C SER A 299 1.19 -7.86 -1.71
N LEU A 300 0.18 -7.99 -0.84
CA LEU A 300 -0.66 -9.20 -0.82
C LEU A 300 -1.51 -9.37 -2.07
N LEU A 301 -1.73 -8.31 -2.85
CA LEU A 301 -2.46 -8.38 -4.13
C LEU A 301 -1.88 -9.41 -5.09
N ARG A 302 -0.59 -9.76 -4.95
CA ARG A 302 0.11 -10.75 -5.78
C ARG A 302 0.86 -11.81 -4.98
N HIS A 303 0.69 -11.85 -3.65
CA HIS A 303 1.45 -12.80 -2.82
C HIS A 303 0.93 -14.23 -3.05
N PRO A 304 1.80 -15.22 -3.35
CA PRO A 304 1.35 -16.58 -3.69
C PRO A 304 0.52 -17.28 -2.61
N GLU A 305 0.85 -17.05 -1.34
CA GLU A 305 0.08 -17.59 -0.21
C GLU A 305 -1.16 -16.76 0.15
N ALA A 306 -1.33 -15.55 -0.42
CA ALA A 306 -2.49 -14.71 -0.19
C ALA A 306 -3.58 -14.98 -1.24
N ARG A 307 -3.95 -16.26 -1.35
CA ARG A 307 -5.00 -16.79 -2.23
C ARG A 307 -6.00 -17.57 -1.38
N SER A 308 -7.24 -17.64 -1.85
CA SER A 308 -8.29 -18.43 -1.21
C SER A 308 -8.81 -19.52 -2.13
N PRO A 309 -9.09 -20.74 -1.62
CA PRO A 309 -9.86 -21.74 -2.36
C PRO A 309 -11.32 -21.29 -2.49
N PHE A 310 -12.03 -21.78 -3.51
CA PHE A 310 -13.46 -21.49 -3.68
C PHE A 310 -14.31 -21.98 -2.50
N ASP A 311 -13.88 -23.03 -1.81
CA ASP A 311 -14.58 -23.57 -0.63
C ASP A 311 -14.77 -22.51 0.47
N ASP A 312 -13.86 -21.55 0.58
CA ASP A 312 -13.99 -20.46 1.54
C ASP A 312 -15.13 -19.48 1.19
N TYR A 313 -15.67 -19.50 -0.03
CA TYR A 313 -16.72 -18.60 -0.51
C TYR A 313 -18.12 -19.24 -0.54
N LEU A 314 -18.20 -20.55 -0.33
CA LEU A 314 -19.42 -21.32 -0.55
C LEU A 314 -20.50 -21.03 0.50
N GLU A 315 -21.71 -21.52 0.23
CA GLU A 315 -22.81 -21.44 1.18
C GLU A 315 -22.39 -21.92 2.58
N ASN A 316 -22.92 -21.27 3.61
CA ASN A 316 -22.56 -21.46 5.03
C ASN A 316 -21.21 -20.88 5.48
N THR A 317 -20.39 -20.34 4.58
CA THR A 317 -19.24 -19.53 4.99
C THR A 317 -19.64 -18.09 5.30
N ARG A 318 -18.79 -17.40 6.06
CA ARG A 318 -19.00 -16.01 6.50
C ARG A 318 -17.67 -15.34 6.81
N PHE A 319 -17.74 -14.04 7.05
CA PHE A 319 -16.59 -13.25 7.49
C PHE A 319 -16.04 -13.79 8.81
N LYS A 320 -14.72 -13.99 8.87
CA LYS A 320 -13.98 -14.42 10.06
C LYS A 320 -13.38 -13.17 10.71
N ARG A 321 -13.94 -12.74 11.85
CA ARG A 321 -13.42 -11.59 12.64
C ARG A 321 -12.00 -11.83 13.14
N LEU A 322 -11.71 -13.08 13.48
CA LEU A 322 -10.39 -13.60 13.84
C LEU A 322 -10.18 -14.92 13.08
N ILE A 323 -8.99 -15.12 12.51
CA ILE A 323 -8.60 -16.40 11.93
C ILE A 323 -7.62 -17.08 12.91
N PRO A 324 -8.00 -18.23 13.52
CA PRO A 324 -7.18 -18.90 14.52
C PRO A 324 -5.96 -19.58 13.89
N GLU A 325 -5.03 -20.01 14.73
CA GLU A 325 -3.97 -20.95 14.33
C GLU A 325 -4.59 -22.33 14.03
N ASP A 326 -4.26 -22.90 12.88
CA ASP A 326 -4.75 -24.20 12.40
C ASP A 326 -3.62 -25.17 12.01
N GLY A 327 -2.35 -24.79 12.23
CA GLY A 327 -1.17 -25.62 11.98
C GLY A 327 -0.70 -26.44 13.19
N PRO A 328 0.57 -26.92 13.18
CA PRO A 328 1.10 -27.85 14.19
C PRO A 328 0.99 -27.39 15.64
N ALA A 329 1.10 -26.09 15.91
CA ALA A 329 0.88 -25.54 17.25
C ALA A 329 -0.52 -25.84 17.82
N SER A 330 -1.54 -26.04 16.97
CA SER A 330 -2.89 -26.39 17.40
C SER A 330 -3.06 -27.86 17.80
N GLU A 331 -2.11 -28.75 17.46
CA GLU A 331 -2.16 -30.16 17.83
C GLU A 331 -1.87 -30.37 19.33
N ASN A 332 -0.95 -29.58 19.89
CA ASN A 332 -0.58 -29.63 21.31
C ASN A 332 -0.59 -28.23 21.96
N PRO A 333 -1.77 -27.59 22.15
CA PRO A 333 -1.88 -26.21 22.64
C PRO A 333 -1.20 -25.93 23.98
N GLU A 334 -1.09 -26.95 24.85
CA GLU A 334 -0.45 -26.82 26.16
C GLU A 334 1.07 -26.68 26.10
N GLN A 335 1.69 -27.16 25.02
CA GLN A 335 3.14 -27.11 24.77
C GLN A 335 3.56 -25.83 24.02
N VAL A 336 2.60 -25.07 23.50
CA VAL A 336 2.86 -23.82 22.81
C VAL A 336 3.44 -22.80 23.78
N LYS A 337 4.60 -22.25 23.40
CA LYS A 337 5.34 -21.27 24.21
C LYS A 337 4.82 -19.85 24.00
N ARG A 338 4.34 -19.52 22.80
CA ARG A 338 3.89 -18.17 22.43
C ARG A 338 2.62 -18.21 21.58
N LEU A 339 1.68 -17.34 21.93
CA LEU A 339 0.51 -17.02 21.11
C LEU A 339 0.65 -15.59 20.62
N VAL A 340 0.88 -15.45 19.31
CA VAL A 340 1.03 -14.18 18.63
C VAL A 340 -0.30 -13.79 18.01
N PHE A 341 -0.83 -12.64 18.41
CA PHE A 341 -1.90 -11.94 17.69
C PHE A 341 -1.28 -10.89 16.77
N CYS A 342 -1.70 -10.87 15.51
CA CYS A 342 -1.31 -9.82 14.57
C CYS A 342 -2.48 -9.46 13.65
N SER A 343 -2.30 -8.43 12.83
CA SER A 343 -3.29 -7.99 11.84
C SER A 343 -2.60 -7.65 10.52
N GLY A 344 -3.25 -7.93 9.40
CA GLY A 344 -2.72 -7.62 8.07
C GLY A 344 -1.48 -8.40 7.66
N LYS A 345 -0.69 -7.82 6.74
CA LYS A 345 0.35 -8.53 5.99
C LYS A 345 1.48 -9.13 6.81
N LEU A 346 1.74 -8.62 8.02
CA LEU A 346 2.82 -9.09 8.88
C LEU A 346 2.72 -10.59 9.17
N TYR A 347 1.49 -11.14 9.18
CA TYR A 347 1.24 -12.57 9.30
C TYR A 347 2.11 -13.41 8.36
N TYR A 348 2.18 -13.06 7.08
CA TYR A 348 2.89 -13.86 6.07
C TYR A 348 4.40 -13.86 6.32
N GLU A 349 4.95 -12.76 6.79
CA GLU A 349 6.37 -12.64 7.13
C GLU A 349 6.70 -13.43 8.40
N LEU A 350 5.84 -13.35 9.42
CA LEU A 350 5.98 -14.13 10.66
C LEU A 350 5.84 -15.64 10.40
N LYS A 351 4.83 -16.05 9.62
CA LYS A 351 4.62 -17.47 9.24
C LYS A 351 5.85 -18.02 8.51
N LYS A 352 6.36 -17.28 7.53
CA LYS A 352 7.56 -17.67 6.77
C LYS A 352 8.76 -17.86 7.70
N GLU A 353 9.04 -16.89 8.57
CA GLU A 353 10.21 -16.98 9.43
C GLU A 353 10.06 -18.01 10.56
N ARG A 354 8.84 -18.18 11.10
CA ARG A 354 8.51 -19.27 12.03
C ARG A 354 8.84 -20.63 11.42
N ASN A 355 8.43 -20.87 10.18
CA ASN A 355 8.69 -22.12 9.47
C ASN A 355 10.18 -22.30 9.17
N ASN A 356 10.89 -21.24 8.75
CA ASN A 356 12.34 -21.29 8.53
C ASN A 356 13.12 -21.68 9.79
N LYS A 357 12.60 -21.28 10.96
CA LYS A 357 13.20 -21.57 12.28
C LYS A 357 12.67 -22.84 12.92
N LYS A 358 11.74 -23.56 12.28
CA LYS A 358 11.09 -24.78 12.79
C LYS A 358 10.41 -24.55 14.15
N LEU A 359 9.72 -23.41 14.28
CA LEU A 359 8.98 -22.99 15.48
C LEU A 359 7.47 -23.15 15.33
N ASP A 360 7.03 -23.90 14.32
CA ASP A 360 5.63 -24.13 13.95
C ASP A 360 4.80 -24.85 15.03
N SER A 361 5.44 -25.67 15.87
CA SER A 361 4.81 -26.29 17.04
C SER A 361 4.91 -25.42 18.31
N ASP A 362 5.90 -24.53 18.38
CA ASP A 362 6.20 -23.71 19.57
C ASP A 362 5.44 -22.38 19.59
N VAL A 363 5.07 -21.85 18.42
CA VAL A 363 4.50 -20.51 18.24
C VAL A 363 3.21 -20.57 17.43
N ALA A 364 2.09 -20.29 18.08
CA ALA A 364 0.80 -20.11 17.42
C ALA A 364 0.65 -18.66 16.93
N ILE A 365 0.12 -18.45 15.72
CA ILE A 365 -0.14 -17.11 15.15
C ILE A 365 -1.62 -16.99 14.77
N CYS A 366 -2.34 -16.13 15.49
CA CYS A 366 -3.73 -15.77 15.21
C CYS A 366 -3.80 -14.40 14.52
N ARG A 367 -4.73 -14.27 13.56
CA ARG A 367 -4.94 -13.03 12.81
C ARG A 367 -6.24 -12.36 13.25
N ILE A 368 -6.16 -11.12 13.71
CA ILE A 368 -7.34 -10.30 13.96
C ILE A 368 -7.64 -9.50 12.69
N GLU A 369 -8.73 -9.86 12.01
CA GLU A 369 -9.14 -9.31 10.72
C GLU A 369 -10.09 -8.13 10.91
N GLN A 370 -10.93 -8.17 11.94
CA GLN A 370 -11.75 -7.04 12.39
C GLN A 370 -11.18 -6.51 13.70
N LEU A 371 -10.70 -5.28 13.66
CA LEU A 371 -10.14 -4.59 14.82
C LEU A 371 -11.23 -3.89 15.64
N SER A 372 -12.20 -3.26 14.96
CA SER A 372 -13.35 -2.60 15.58
C SER A 372 -14.66 -3.05 14.90
N PRO A 373 -15.70 -3.43 15.67
CA PRO A 373 -15.66 -3.72 17.11
C PRO A 373 -14.70 -4.87 17.41
N PHE A 374 -14.04 -4.81 18.56
CA PHE A 374 -13.02 -5.78 18.93
C PHE A 374 -13.61 -7.19 19.20
N PRO A 375 -12.98 -8.26 18.72
CA PRO A 375 -13.49 -9.62 18.86
C PRO A 375 -13.10 -10.24 20.22
N TYR A 376 -13.66 -9.68 21.31
CA TYR A 376 -13.36 -10.11 22.69
C TYR A 376 -13.55 -11.61 22.91
N ASP A 377 -14.65 -12.17 22.41
CA ASP A 377 -15.02 -13.58 22.50
C ASP A 377 -13.96 -14.49 21.89
N LEU A 378 -13.52 -14.19 20.66
CA LEU A 378 -12.56 -15.02 19.93
C LEU A 378 -11.14 -14.86 20.49
N VAL A 379 -10.75 -13.66 20.93
CA VAL A 379 -9.45 -13.44 21.56
C VAL A 379 -9.36 -14.20 22.89
N LYS A 380 -10.42 -14.13 23.70
CA LYS A 380 -10.52 -14.90 24.94
C LYS A 380 -10.43 -16.40 24.67
N GLU A 381 -11.21 -16.91 23.70
CA GLU A 381 -11.20 -18.31 23.31
C GLU A 381 -9.79 -18.79 22.91
N GLN A 382 -9.08 -18.05 22.06
CA GLN A 382 -7.72 -18.43 21.65
C GLN A 382 -6.74 -18.35 22.83
N ALA A 383 -6.84 -17.34 23.68
CA ALA A 383 -5.99 -17.26 24.86
C ALA A 383 -6.23 -18.43 25.82
N GLU A 384 -7.48 -18.82 26.06
CA GLU A 384 -7.83 -19.97 26.89
C GLU A 384 -7.34 -21.29 26.29
N LYS A 385 -7.44 -21.46 24.96
CA LYS A 385 -6.88 -22.60 24.23
C LYS A 385 -5.37 -22.75 24.46
N PHE A 386 -4.62 -21.66 24.37
CA PHE A 386 -3.16 -21.63 24.60
C PHE A 386 -2.83 -21.08 26.00
N LYS A 387 -3.34 -21.74 27.05
CA LYS A 387 -3.27 -21.28 28.46
C LYS A 387 -1.85 -21.00 28.99
N ASN A 388 -0.86 -21.79 28.58
CA ASN A 388 0.52 -21.69 29.05
C ASN A 388 1.39 -20.72 28.23
N ALA A 389 0.90 -20.28 27.06
CA ALA A 389 1.68 -19.48 26.14
C ALA A 389 1.86 -18.03 26.62
N GLN A 390 2.97 -17.40 26.28
CA GLN A 390 3.08 -15.95 26.42
C GLN A 390 2.26 -15.26 25.33
N LEU A 391 1.46 -14.27 25.70
CA LEU A 391 0.64 -13.50 24.76
C LEU A 391 1.45 -12.35 24.17
N ILE A 392 1.44 -12.24 22.85
CA ILE A 392 2.16 -11.20 22.10
C ILE A 392 1.22 -10.53 21.13
N TRP A 393 1.23 -9.21 21.08
CA TRP A 393 0.70 -8.42 19.97
C TRP A 393 1.86 -8.02 19.04
N ALA A 394 1.83 -8.52 17.81
CA ALA A 394 2.82 -8.21 16.80
C ALA A 394 2.24 -7.26 15.75
N GLN A 395 2.92 -6.15 15.51
CA GLN A 395 2.55 -5.20 14.45
C GLN A 395 3.78 -4.60 13.78
N GLU A 396 3.60 -4.16 12.54
CA GLU A 396 4.69 -3.52 11.79
C GLU A 396 4.73 -2.02 12.05
N GLU A 397 3.60 -1.40 12.33
CA GLU A 397 3.48 0.01 12.66
C GLU A 397 4.28 0.38 13.92
N HIS A 398 4.70 1.65 14.02
CA HIS A 398 5.35 2.18 15.22
C HIS A 398 4.44 2.05 16.45
N LYS A 399 5.01 1.96 17.65
CA LYS A 399 4.26 1.68 18.89
C LYS A 399 3.15 2.72 19.20
N ASN A 400 3.33 3.95 18.74
CA ASN A 400 2.36 5.05 18.84
C ASN A 400 1.41 5.13 17.63
N MET A 401 1.41 4.12 16.76
CA MET A 401 0.63 3.98 15.54
C MET A 401 0.04 2.56 15.47
N GLY A 402 -0.74 2.27 14.43
CA GLY A 402 -1.35 0.97 14.25
C GLY A 402 -2.36 0.65 15.35
N ALA A 403 -2.54 -0.62 15.65
CA ALA A 403 -3.61 -1.08 16.52
C ALA A 403 -3.25 -1.20 18.01
N TRP A 404 -1.96 -1.20 18.37
CA TRP A 404 -1.50 -1.50 19.74
C TRP A 404 -2.26 -0.76 20.85
N LEU A 405 -2.38 0.58 20.75
CA LEU A 405 -3.00 1.40 21.79
C LEU A 405 -4.50 1.14 21.94
N TYR A 406 -5.16 0.64 20.89
CA TYR A 406 -6.58 0.29 20.89
C TYR A 406 -6.82 -1.14 21.39
N VAL A 407 -6.04 -2.11 20.89
CA VAL A 407 -6.27 -3.53 21.19
C VAL A 407 -5.76 -3.92 22.58
N HIS A 408 -4.69 -3.30 23.08
CA HIS A 408 -4.09 -3.66 24.36
C HIS A 408 -5.09 -3.61 25.54
N PRO A 409 -5.77 -2.48 25.84
CA PRO A 409 -6.73 -2.44 26.94
C PRO A 409 -7.90 -3.43 26.74
N ARG A 410 -8.35 -3.62 25.49
CA ARG A 410 -9.45 -4.56 25.16
C ARG A 410 -9.06 -6.02 25.35
N MET A 411 -7.81 -6.37 25.04
CA MET A 411 -7.26 -7.69 25.35
C MET A 411 -7.19 -7.90 26.87
N LEU A 412 -6.78 -6.90 27.64
CA LEU A 412 -6.78 -7.01 29.11
C LEU A 412 -8.19 -7.25 29.65
N THR A 413 -9.19 -6.52 29.14
CA THR A 413 -10.61 -6.73 29.48
C THR A 413 -11.10 -8.12 29.09
N ALA A 414 -10.83 -8.58 27.86
CA ALA A 414 -11.20 -9.92 27.40
C ALA A 414 -10.64 -11.04 28.30
N LEU A 415 -9.48 -10.79 28.91
CA LEU A 415 -8.76 -11.74 29.76
C LEU A 415 -8.97 -11.50 31.26
N ASN A 416 -9.92 -10.63 31.64
CA ASN A 416 -10.17 -10.23 33.03
C ASN A 416 -8.91 -9.80 33.78
N ASN A 417 -7.98 -9.12 33.09
CA ASN A 417 -6.66 -8.73 33.60
C ASN A 417 -5.78 -9.89 34.12
N GLY A 418 -6.11 -11.15 33.80
CA GLY A 418 -5.42 -12.33 34.32
C GLY A 418 -4.09 -12.65 33.63
N ARG A 419 -3.84 -12.11 32.42
CA ARG A 419 -2.62 -12.34 31.64
C ARG A 419 -2.16 -11.06 30.96
N SER A 420 -0.85 -10.81 30.99
CA SER A 420 -0.25 -9.67 30.31
C SER A 420 0.01 -9.97 28.84
N VAL A 421 -0.12 -8.95 28.00
CA VAL A 421 0.17 -9.00 26.56
C VAL A 421 1.43 -8.19 26.28
N LYS A 422 2.43 -8.82 25.65
CA LYS A 422 3.67 -8.13 25.27
C LYS A 422 3.55 -7.49 23.89
N TYR A 423 4.16 -6.33 23.73
CA TYR A 423 4.27 -5.65 22.44
C TYR A 423 5.50 -6.12 21.68
N ALA A 424 5.33 -6.49 20.41
CA ALA A 424 6.41 -6.70 19.45
C ALA A 424 6.15 -5.85 18.19
N GLY A 425 6.93 -4.78 18.00
CA GLY A 425 6.75 -3.88 16.88
C GLY A 425 7.79 -2.77 16.84
N ARG A 426 7.67 -1.84 15.89
CA ARG A 426 8.62 -0.73 15.76
C ARG A 426 8.57 0.19 16.99
N ALA A 427 9.68 0.86 17.30
CA ALA A 427 9.74 1.88 18.35
C ALA A 427 8.78 3.04 18.03
N PRO A 428 8.43 3.94 18.97
CA PRO A 428 7.66 5.13 18.64
C PRO A 428 8.37 6.01 17.60
N SER A 429 7.62 6.65 16.72
CA SER A 429 8.13 7.59 15.71
C SER A 429 7.14 8.71 15.43
N ALA A 430 7.64 9.89 15.08
CA ALA A 430 6.82 10.98 14.56
C ALA A 430 6.44 10.77 13.08
N SER A 431 7.35 10.17 12.31
CA SER A 431 7.12 9.84 10.90
C SER A 431 6.51 8.44 10.77
N THR A 432 5.54 8.30 9.86
CA THR A 432 4.84 7.04 9.59
C THR A 432 5.80 5.91 9.22
N ALA A 433 6.84 6.17 8.42
CA ALA A 433 7.88 5.20 8.08
C ALA A 433 9.22 5.89 7.77
N THR A 434 10.33 5.16 7.93
CA THR A 434 11.64 5.66 7.49
C THR A 434 11.72 5.76 5.96
N GLY A 435 12.30 6.84 5.45
CA GLY A 435 12.65 6.99 4.02
C GLY A 435 13.88 6.18 3.60
N ASN A 436 14.58 5.52 4.54
CA ASN A 436 15.77 4.74 4.27
C ASN A 436 15.47 3.23 4.25
N LYS A 437 15.65 2.60 3.08
CA LYS A 437 15.39 1.16 2.90
C LYS A 437 16.20 0.25 3.83
N TYR A 438 17.46 0.58 4.12
CA TYR A 438 18.27 -0.23 5.04
C TYR A 438 17.72 -0.18 6.46
N GLN A 439 17.34 1.01 6.92
CA GLN A 439 16.71 1.17 8.23
C GLN A 439 15.38 0.42 8.29
N HIS A 440 14.55 0.52 7.25
CA HIS A 440 13.28 -0.19 7.16
C HIS A 440 13.48 -1.71 7.31
N MET A 441 14.43 -2.30 6.59
CA MET A 441 14.75 -3.73 6.68
C MET A 441 15.25 -4.12 8.07
N ARG A 442 16.08 -3.28 8.71
CA ARG A 442 16.56 -3.52 10.08
C ARG A 442 15.40 -3.52 11.07
N GLU A 443 14.49 -2.56 10.96
CA GLU A 443 13.30 -2.47 11.79
C GLU A 443 12.37 -3.67 11.56
N GLN A 444 12.12 -4.05 10.31
CA GLN A 444 11.26 -5.20 9.98
C GLN A 444 11.82 -6.50 10.57
N ASN A 445 13.12 -6.76 10.36
CA ASN A 445 13.79 -7.94 10.93
C ASN A 445 13.75 -7.93 12.46
N LYS A 446 13.86 -6.75 13.09
CA LYS A 446 13.74 -6.61 14.54
C LYS A 446 12.33 -6.96 15.02
N VAL A 447 11.28 -6.50 14.36
CA VAL A 447 9.89 -6.86 14.70
C VAL A 447 9.71 -8.37 14.67
N ILE A 448 10.16 -9.04 13.60
CA ILE A 448 10.05 -10.49 13.45
C ILE A 448 10.87 -11.22 14.53
N ALA A 449 12.10 -10.77 14.78
CA ALA A 449 12.97 -11.35 15.79
C ALA A 449 12.43 -11.22 17.21
N ASP A 450 11.94 -10.04 17.58
CA ASP A 450 11.33 -9.76 18.88
C ASP A 450 10.03 -10.57 19.05
N THR A 451 9.25 -10.77 17.98
CA THR A 451 8.01 -11.56 18.01
C THR A 451 8.26 -13.05 18.25
N LEU A 452 9.26 -13.62 17.57
CA LEU A 452 9.56 -15.06 17.64
C LEU A 452 10.60 -15.42 18.72
N GLU A 453 11.19 -14.42 19.39
CA GLU A 453 12.40 -14.51 20.23
C GLU A 453 13.54 -15.30 19.56
N VAL A 454 13.80 -14.98 18.31
CA VAL A 454 14.94 -15.53 17.57
C VAL A 454 16.06 -14.50 17.51
N THR A 455 17.31 -14.96 17.54
CA THR A 455 18.44 -14.07 17.30
C THR A 455 18.27 -13.41 15.94
N MET A 456 18.36 -12.07 15.90
CA MET A 456 18.34 -11.34 14.64
C MET A 456 19.32 -11.99 13.68
N PRO A 457 18.92 -12.31 12.42
CA PRO A 457 19.85 -12.85 11.44
C PRO A 457 21.02 -11.89 11.36
N GLY A 458 22.23 -12.39 11.65
CA GLY A 458 23.41 -11.61 11.98
C GLY A 458 23.51 -10.32 11.18
N VAL A 459 22.97 -9.25 11.72
CA VAL A 459 23.29 -7.91 11.28
C VAL A 459 24.69 -7.73 11.84
N ASN A 460 25.70 -8.13 11.05
CA ASN A 460 27.07 -7.73 11.34
C ASN A 460 27.00 -6.23 11.58
N HIS A 461 27.21 -5.82 12.83
CA HIS A 461 27.02 -4.44 13.27
C HIS A 461 27.94 -3.45 12.51
N TYR A 462 28.82 -3.96 11.65
CA TYR A 462 29.63 -3.21 10.70
C TYR A 462 29.86 -3.99 9.40
N LYS A 463 28.82 -4.53 8.74
CA LYS A 463 29.00 -4.83 7.30
C LYS A 463 29.00 -3.50 6.57
N MET A 464 30.19 -2.94 6.36
CA MET A 464 30.40 -1.87 5.39
C MET A 464 29.70 -2.30 4.10
N VAL A 465 28.57 -1.65 3.78
CA VAL A 465 27.94 -1.83 2.47
C VAL A 465 28.98 -1.38 1.47
N LYS A 466 29.43 -2.31 0.61
CA LYS A 466 30.45 -1.99 -0.38
C LYS A 466 29.91 -0.83 -1.22
N ALA A 467 30.49 0.35 -1.04
CA ALA A 467 30.09 1.55 -1.77
C ALA A 467 30.16 1.24 -3.26
N LYS A 468 29.00 1.25 -3.93
CA LYS A 468 28.93 0.98 -5.35
C LYS A 468 29.33 2.27 -6.08
N PHE A 469 30.48 2.23 -6.72
CA PHE A 469 30.98 3.35 -7.50
C PHE A 469 30.65 3.17 -8.97
N ARG A 470 30.43 4.30 -9.64
CA ARG A 470 30.36 4.42 -11.09
C ARG A 470 31.59 5.16 -11.58
N TYR A 471 32.02 4.81 -12.78
CA TYR A 471 33.14 5.44 -13.47
C TYR A 471 32.59 6.06 -14.74
N CYS A 472 32.60 7.38 -14.80
CA CYS A 472 32.07 8.15 -15.93
C CYS A 472 33.24 8.62 -16.78
N LEU A 473 33.27 8.17 -18.03
CA LEU A 473 34.23 8.58 -19.05
C LEU A 473 33.71 9.85 -19.72
N PHE A 474 34.53 10.89 -19.73
CA PHE A 474 34.27 12.16 -20.39
C PHE A 474 35.37 12.46 -21.40
N GLN A 475 34.96 13.13 -22.49
CA GLN A 475 35.86 13.86 -23.37
C GLN A 475 35.92 15.31 -22.92
N LEU A 476 37.12 15.81 -22.73
CA LEU A 476 37.41 17.22 -22.51
C LEU A 476 37.59 17.88 -23.88
N ILE A 477 36.80 18.93 -24.13
CA ILE A 477 36.81 19.66 -25.39
C ILE A 477 37.13 21.12 -25.07
N PHE A 478 38.24 21.61 -25.60
CA PHE A 478 38.67 23.01 -25.47
C PHE A 478 38.13 23.86 -26.61
N ASP A 479 38.01 25.16 -26.36
CA ASP A 479 37.73 26.13 -27.41
C ASP A 479 38.96 26.27 -28.34
N PRO A 480 38.82 26.05 -29.65
CA PRO A 480 39.93 26.11 -30.60
C PRO A 480 40.51 27.52 -30.81
N SER A 481 39.87 28.57 -30.28
CA SER A 481 40.34 29.96 -30.38
C SER A 481 41.37 30.36 -29.31
N VAL A 482 41.76 29.44 -28.42
CA VAL A 482 42.65 29.71 -27.28
C VAL A 482 43.93 28.88 -27.38
N ASP A 483 45.10 29.55 -27.41
CA ASP A 483 46.40 28.88 -27.30
C ASP A 483 46.52 28.18 -25.94
N LEU A 484 46.64 26.85 -25.95
CA LEU A 484 46.74 26.03 -24.75
C LEU A 484 48.17 26.09 -24.19
N PRO A 485 48.40 26.65 -22.97
CA PRO A 485 49.68 26.50 -22.31
C PRO A 485 49.83 25.05 -21.82
N ASN A 486 50.87 24.35 -22.30
CA ASN A 486 51.19 22.91 -22.11
C ASN A 486 51.34 22.40 -20.64
N SER A 487 50.68 22.99 -19.64
CA SER A 487 50.74 22.51 -18.25
C SER A 487 49.62 22.99 -17.30
N SER A 488 48.59 23.68 -17.78
CA SER A 488 47.59 24.33 -16.89
C SER A 488 46.42 23.43 -16.45
N VAL A 489 46.10 22.40 -17.22
CA VAL A 489 44.98 21.49 -16.92
C VAL A 489 45.51 20.26 -16.20
N THR A 490 44.93 19.96 -15.04
CA THR A 490 45.31 18.84 -14.19
C THR A 490 44.06 18.18 -13.63
N SER A 491 44.20 16.95 -13.12
CA SER A 491 43.11 16.28 -12.38
C SER A 491 42.50 17.15 -11.28
N SER A 492 43.31 18.01 -10.63
CA SER A 492 42.88 18.92 -9.57
C SER A 492 42.03 20.08 -10.12
N THR A 493 42.46 20.71 -11.22
CA THR A 493 41.72 21.82 -11.82
C THR A 493 40.40 21.34 -12.44
N ILE A 494 40.39 20.13 -13.02
CA ILE A 494 39.17 19.47 -13.52
C ILE A 494 38.21 19.17 -12.36
N TYR A 495 38.72 18.60 -11.26
CA TYR A 495 37.92 18.35 -10.06
C TYR A 495 37.30 19.66 -9.53
N GLY A 496 38.10 20.73 -9.45
CA GLY A 496 37.66 22.07 -9.05
C GLY A 496 36.51 22.62 -9.90
N ALA A 497 36.59 22.46 -11.22
CA ALA A 497 35.55 22.90 -12.13
C ALA A 497 34.25 22.09 -11.96
N VAL A 498 34.36 20.78 -11.78
CA VAL A 498 33.20 19.88 -11.58
C VAL A 498 32.48 20.18 -10.26
N ILE A 499 33.21 20.38 -9.15
CA ILE A 499 32.58 20.71 -7.87
C ILE A 499 31.92 22.11 -7.89
N ALA A 500 32.50 23.07 -8.62
CA ALA A 500 31.91 24.39 -8.81
C ALA A 500 30.60 24.30 -9.59
N ALA A 501 30.56 23.49 -10.66
CA ALA A 501 29.34 23.23 -11.41
C ALA A 501 28.26 22.53 -10.56
N ILE A 502 28.64 21.54 -9.74
CA ILE A 502 27.71 20.88 -8.81
C ILE A 502 27.14 21.89 -7.80
N LYS A 503 27.98 22.73 -7.21
CA LYS A 503 27.55 23.79 -6.29
C LYS A 503 26.59 24.77 -6.97
N SER A 504 26.84 25.13 -8.22
CA SER A 504 25.98 26.04 -8.98
C SER A 504 24.60 25.46 -9.27
N VAL A 505 24.48 24.14 -9.45
CA VAL A 505 23.21 23.49 -9.80
C VAL A 505 22.43 23.02 -8.56
N PHE A 506 23.14 22.53 -7.53
CA PHE A 506 22.53 21.85 -6.38
C PHE A 506 22.83 22.51 -5.02
N GLY A 507 23.50 23.67 -5.00
CA GLY A 507 23.85 24.40 -3.78
C GLY A 507 24.88 23.69 -2.88
N GLU A 508 25.09 24.24 -1.68
CA GLU A 508 26.05 23.71 -0.70
C GLU A 508 25.66 22.30 -0.20
N TYR A 509 24.36 22.02 -0.10
CA TYR A 509 23.86 20.72 0.33
C TYR A 509 24.22 19.62 -0.69
N GLY A 510 23.95 19.85 -1.98
CA GLY A 510 24.30 18.90 -3.04
C GLY A 510 25.81 18.69 -3.16
N LEU A 511 26.61 19.75 -3.00
CA LEU A 511 28.06 19.63 -2.94
C LEU A 511 28.52 18.78 -1.75
N GLY A 512 27.98 19.03 -0.55
CA GLY A 512 28.33 18.32 0.68
C GLY A 512 28.12 16.81 0.58
N GLN A 513 27.07 16.38 -0.12
CA GLN A 513 26.78 14.95 -0.32
C GLN A 513 27.80 14.23 -1.21
N CYS A 514 28.31 14.89 -2.26
CA CYS A 514 29.13 14.21 -3.27
C CYS A 514 30.64 14.47 -3.16
N LYS A 515 31.06 15.63 -2.63
CA LYS A 515 32.45 16.14 -2.68
C LYS A 515 33.49 15.12 -2.21
N HIS A 516 33.25 14.46 -1.09
CA HIS A 516 34.25 13.55 -0.48
C HIS A 516 34.41 12.21 -1.21
N LEU A 517 33.43 11.84 -2.05
CA LEU A 517 33.39 10.54 -2.73
C LEU A 517 33.64 10.64 -4.24
N LEU A 518 33.55 11.85 -4.79
CA LEU A 518 33.90 12.16 -6.18
C LEU A 518 35.42 12.24 -6.31
N LYS A 519 36.00 11.51 -7.28
CA LYS A 519 37.44 11.59 -7.60
C LYS A 519 37.66 11.57 -9.10
N VAL A 520 38.49 12.48 -9.61
CA VAL A 520 39.10 12.32 -10.94
C VAL A 520 40.13 11.21 -10.83
N LYS A 521 39.91 10.12 -11.56
CA LYS A 521 40.69 8.89 -11.48
C LYS A 521 41.75 8.80 -12.56
N VAL A 522 41.41 9.26 -13.75
CA VAL A 522 42.32 9.32 -14.90
C VAL A 522 42.09 10.68 -15.55
N PHE A 523 43.17 11.35 -15.88
CA PHE A 523 43.18 12.45 -16.83
C PHE A 523 44.37 12.18 -17.75
N GLU A 524 44.09 12.09 -19.04
CA GLU A 524 45.12 11.93 -20.07
C GLU A 524 44.99 13.09 -21.06
N ASP A 525 46.06 13.87 -21.15
CA ASP A 525 46.06 15.17 -21.81
C ASP A 525 46.04 15.02 -23.34
N GLU A 526 46.88 14.14 -23.88
CA GLU A 526 47.02 13.92 -25.34
C GLU A 526 45.71 13.46 -26.01
N LEU A 527 44.86 12.74 -25.28
CA LEU A 527 43.56 12.26 -25.78
C LEU A 527 42.38 13.10 -25.29
N GLY A 528 42.60 14.05 -24.39
CA GLY A 528 41.54 14.83 -23.74
C GLY A 528 40.54 13.95 -23.01
N ILE A 529 40.98 12.87 -22.35
CA ILE A 529 40.10 11.91 -21.69
C ILE A 529 40.15 12.07 -20.18
N VAL A 530 38.97 12.12 -19.57
CA VAL A 530 38.80 12.19 -18.11
C VAL A 530 37.91 11.05 -17.63
N VAL A 531 38.32 10.35 -16.57
CA VAL A 531 37.45 9.42 -15.86
C VAL A 531 37.17 9.93 -14.47
N ILE A 532 35.89 10.18 -14.18
CA ILE A 532 35.43 10.62 -12.87
C ILE A 532 34.72 9.47 -12.19
N ARG A 533 35.20 9.09 -11.00
CA ARG A 533 34.54 8.13 -10.13
C ARG A 533 33.58 8.85 -9.19
N VAL A 534 32.36 8.36 -9.10
CA VAL A 534 31.32 8.87 -8.20
C VAL A 534 30.54 7.72 -7.57
N LEU A 535 29.92 7.95 -6.40
CA LEU A 535 29.01 6.98 -5.82
C LEU A 535 27.76 6.83 -6.71
N ASP A 536 27.24 5.60 -6.90
CA ASP A 536 26.07 5.32 -7.76
C ASP A 536 24.86 6.22 -7.38
N ALA A 537 24.66 6.47 -6.08
CA ALA A 537 23.61 7.35 -5.57
C ALA A 537 23.74 8.82 -6.01
N HIS A 538 24.94 9.27 -6.36
CA HIS A 538 25.22 10.66 -6.80
C HIS A 538 25.56 10.74 -8.30
N LEU A 539 25.33 9.66 -9.06
CA LEU A 539 25.58 9.62 -10.49
C LEU A 539 24.78 10.71 -11.22
N GLN A 540 23.50 10.86 -10.88
CA GLN A 540 22.63 11.83 -11.51
C GLN A 540 23.11 13.27 -11.26
N THR A 541 23.54 13.56 -10.02
CA THR A 541 24.12 14.85 -9.65
C THR A 541 25.33 15.19 -10.53
N LEU A 542 26.25 14.24 -10.71
CA LEU A 542 27.42 14.46 -11.57
C LEU A 542 27.01 14.72 -13.03
N ILE A 543 26.18 13.86 -13.63
CA ILE A 543 25.81 13.94 -15.04
C ILE A 543 25.01 15.21 -15.35
N THR A 544 24.12 15.63 -14.45
CA THR A 544 23.35 16.87 -14.62
C THR A 544 24.24 18.12 -14.47
N SER A 545 25.30 18.07 -13.67
CA SER A 545 26.21 19.22 -13.47
C SER A 545 27.30 19.34 -14.53
N THR A 546 27.79 18.25 -15.11
CA THR A 546 28.91 18.31 -16.08
C THR A 546 28.69 19.22 -17.30
N PRO A 547 27.48 19.37 -17.88
CA PRO A 547 27.23 20.34 -18.96
C PRO A 547 27.43 21.82 -18.56
N PHE A 548 27.42 22.12 -17.26
CA PHE A 548 27.61 23.47 -16.73
C PHE A 548 29.08 23.80 -16.43
N VAL A 549 29.99 22.85 -16.67
CA VAL A 549 31.43 23.16 -16.70
C VAL A 549 31.71 23.96 -17.97
N ARG A 550 31.99 25.26 -17.81
CA ARG A 550 32.28 26.20 -18.92
C ARG A 550 33.76 26.52 -19.08
N GLN A 551 34.55 26.31 -18.04
CA GLN A 551 35.98 26.58 -18.04
C GLN A 551 36.71 25.68 -17.04
N ILE A 552 37.96 25.35 -17.36
CA ILE A 552 38.89 24.63 -16.47
C ILE A 552 40.19 25.42 -16.44
N SER A 553 40.66 25.81 -15.26
CA SER A 553 41.84 26.66 -15.09
C SER A 553 41.81 27.96 -15.93
N ARG A 554 40.64 28.61 -16.01
CA ARG A 554 40.36 29.82 -16.83
C ARG A 554 40.42 29.60 -18.35
N ILE A 555 40.51 28.35 -18.81
CA ILE A 555 40.44 28.00 -20.22
C ILE A 555 39.01 27.54 -20.53
N PRO A 556 38.32 28.13 -21.52
CA PRO A 556 37.00 27.66 -21.96
C PRO A 556 37.05 26.19 -22.37
N ALA A 557 36.25 25.36 -21.68
CA ALA A 557 36.23 23.92 -21.90
C ALA A 557 34.91 23.30 -21.43
N ILE A 558 34.50 22.22 -22.09
CA ILE A 558 33.31 21.44 -21.75
C ILE A 558 33.65 19.96 -21.52
N LEU A 559 32.85 19.29 -20.70
CA LEU A 559 32.94 17.85 -20.47
C LEU A 559 31.77 17.13 -21.14
N LYS A 560 32.05 16.33 -22.16
CA LYS A 560 31.06 15.49 -22.84
C LYS A 560 31.12 14.07 -22.33
N CYS A 561 30.03 13.56 -21.75
CA CYS A 561 29.98 12.17 -21.28
C CYS A 561 29.97 11.20 -22.47
N LEU A 562 30.90 10.25 -22.48
CA LEU A 562 31.01 9.22 -23.52
C LEU A 562 30.48 7.85 -23.05
N PHE A 563 30.72 7.50 -21.78
CA PHE A 563 30.37 6.18 -21.26
C PHE A 563 30.25 6.18 -19.72
N ILE A 564 29.35 5.35 -19.18
CA ILE A 564 29.19 5.13 -17.73
C ILE A 564 29.39 3.65 -17.43
N GLY A 565 30.47 3.32 -16.74
CA GLY A 565 30.89 1.97 -16.41
C GLY A 565 30.75 1.61 -14.93
N GLY A 566 30.73 0.32 -14.63
CA GLY A 566 30.84 -0.20 -13.26
C GLY A 566 32.28 -0.33 -12.75
N SER A 567 33.28 -0.15 -13.62
CA SER A 567 34.70 -0.26 -13.28
C SER A 567 35.56 0.61 -14.18
N ILE A 568 36.77 0.93 -13.72
CA ILE A 568 37.75 1.69 -14.50
C ILE A 568 38.19 0.93 -15.77
N ARG A 569 38.25 -0.41 -15.71
CA ARG A 569 38.53 -1.28 -16.88
C ARG A 569 37.46 -1.18 -17.96
N ALA A 570 36.19 -1.03 -17.57
CA ALA A 570 35.11 -0.82 -18.53
C ALA A 570 35.27 0.52 -19.26
N CYS A 571 35.69 1.57 -18.55
CA CYS A 571 36.04 2.86 -19.17
C CYS A 571 37.25 2.72 -20.11
N ALA A 572 38.31 2.00 -19.73
CA ALA A 572 39.46 1.77 -20.60
C ALA A 572 39.07 1.08 -21.92
N LYS A 573 38.21 0.05 -21.85
CA LYS A 573 37.67 -0.61 -23.05
C LYS A 573 36.82 0.33 -23.91
N ALA A 574 36.01 1.18 -23.28
CA ALA A 574 35.21 2.18 -23.98
C ALA A 574 36.09 3.25 -24.66
N THR A 575 37.18 3.70 -24.01
CA THR A 575 38.17 4.62 -24.60
C THR A 575 38.81 4.01 -25.84
N LEU A 576 39.29 2.76 -25.78
CA LEU A 576 39.86 2.06 -26.94
C LEU A 576 38.88 1.97 -28.11
N ASN A 577 37.62 1.61 -27.84
CA ASN A 577 36.59 1.52 -28.88
C ASN A 577 36.28 2.89 -29.49
N TYR A 578 36.21 3.95 -28.67
CA TYR A 578 35.96 5.31 -29.14
C TYR A 578 37.05 5.79 -30.08
N HIS A 579 38.32 5.65 -29.69
CA HIS A 579 39.45 6.07 -30.54
C HIS A 579 39.61 5.18 -31.77
N ARG A 580 39.41 3.86 -31.67
CA ARG A 580 39.41 2.96 -32.83
C ARG A 580 38.36 3.38 -33.87
N ASN A 581 37.16 3.76 -33.44
CA ASN A 581 36.09 4.18 -34.33
C ASN A 581 36.33 5.56 -34.96
N ASN A 582 37.02 6.47 -34.26
CA ASN A 582 37.42 7.76 -34.83
C ASN A 582 38.62 7.62 -35.80
N LEU A 583 39.59 6.76 -35.48
CA LEU A 583 40.72 6.42 -36.38
C LEU A 583 40.26 5.83 -37.71
N ILE A 584 39.16 5.05 -37.72
CA ILE A 584 38.58 4.51 -38.96
C ILE A 584 37.87 5.59 -39.79
N LYS A 585 37.41 6.70 -39.17
CA LYS A 585 36.76 7.81 -39.88
C LYS A 585 37.75 8.79 -40.51
N ASP A 586 38.95 8.95 -39.95
CA ASP A 586 39.97 9.93 -40.38
C ASP A 586 41.05 9.36 -41.34
N LEU A 587 40.77 8.19 -41.94
CA LEU A 587 41.72 7.42 -42.76
C LEU A 587 42.35 8.13 -43.99
N PRO A 588 41.93 9.31 -44.50
CA PRO A 588 42.74 10.01 -45.50
C PRO A 588 43.92 10.83 -44.95
N LYS A 589 44.12 10.98 -43.62
CA LYS A 589 45.12 11.96 -43.10
C LYS A 589 46.03 11.58 -41.92
N ALA A 590 46.14 10.33 -41.49
CA ALA A 590 47.07 9.98 -40.39
C ALA A 590 47.98 8.79 -40.71
N SER A 591 49.16 9.05 -41.29
CA SER A 591 50.24 8.06 -41.45
C SER A 591 51.24 8.01 -40.29
N SER A 592 50.95 8.68 -39.17
CA SER A 592 51.75 8.56 -37.94
C SER A 592 50.96 9.08 -36.73
N LEU A 593 50.21 8.21 -36.06
CA LEU A 593 49.86 8.44 -34.67
C LEU A 593 50.30 7.22 -33.86
N ASP A 594 51.24 7.47 -32.97
CA ASP A 594 52.10 6.51 -32.30
C ASP A 594 51.33 5.50 -31.44
N SER A 595 51.58 4.20 -31.65
CA SER A 595 51.20 3.12 -30.71
C SER A 595 51.61 3.41 -29.26
N THR A 596 52.59 4.29 -29.07
CA THR A 596 53.10 4.81 -27.79
C THR A 596 52.03 5.57 -26.98
N ILE A 597 51.17 6.37 -27.62
CA ILE A 597 50.12 7.17 -26.95
C ILE A 597 49.02 6.27 -26.37
N ILE A 598 48.57 5.29 -27.15
CA ILE A 598 47.59 4.28 -26.71
C ILE A 598 48.17 3.45 -25.56
N MET A 599 49.47 3.09 -25.64
CA MET A 599 50.15 2.34 -24.59
C MET A 599 50.36 3.16 -23.31
N ASN A 600 50.64 4.46 -23.40
CA ASN A 600 50.73 5.36 -22.25
C ASN A 600 49.37 5.57 -21.58
N THR A 601 48.30 5.71 -22.37
CA THR A 601 46.93 5.77 -21.87
C THR A 601 46.56 4.47 -21.13
N LEU A 602 46.86 3.31 -21.71
CA LEU A 602 46.63 2.03 -21.03
C LEU A 602 47.44 1.94 -19.73
N LYS A 603 48.70 2.38 -19.71
CA LYS A 603 49.50 2.46 -18.48
C LYS A 603 48.85 3.35 -17.42
N SER A 604 48.31 4.53 -17.77
CA SER A 604 47.63 5.41 -16.81
C SER A 604 46.34 4.79 -16.25
N PHE A 605 45.61 4.00 -17.06
CA PHE A 605 44.49 3.18 -16.59
C PHE A 605 44.89 2.00 -15.68
N TYR A 606 46.06 1.39 -15.89
CA TYR A 606 46.57 0.29 -15.07
C TYR A 606 47.21 0.75 -13.75
N LEU A 607 47.66 2.01 -13.66
CA LEU A 607 48.24 2.62 -12.47
C LEU A 607 47.21 3.26 -11.50
N ALA A 608 45.94 3.46 -11.93
CA ALA A 608 44.90 4.24 -11.23
C ALA A 608 43.75 3.41 -10.60
#